data_AF-A0AAW8H1V2-F1
#
_entry.id   AF-A0AAW8H1V2-F1
#
_cell.length_a   1.000
_cell.length_b   1.000
_cell.length_c   1.000
_cell.angle_alpha   90.00
_cell.angle_beta   90.00
_cell.angle_gamma   90.00
#
_symmetry.space_group_name_H-M   'P 1'
#
loop_
_entity.id
_entity.type
_entity.pdbx_description
1 polymer ?
#
loop_
_entity_poly.entity_id
_entity_poly.type
_entity_poly.pdbx_seq_one_letter_code
_entity_poly.pdbx_strand_id
1 'polypeptide(L)'
;MLRVFAYQLELFWLALSFFSRLPIPNNTPYCSERMNRSGRYFSLVGLLLGAICGAIYSVLILILPNEVSIALTMVASLLLTGAFHEDGLTDMADGLGGGMTAERRLSLLN
;
A
#
# COMPACT_ATOMS: atom_id res chain seq x y z
N MET A 1 16.30 7.00 -25.25
CA MET A 1 15.48 5.82 -24.87
C MET A 1 15.80 5.31 -23.46
N LEU A 2 17.05 4.91 -23.15
CA LEU A 2 17.43 4.41 -21.82
C LEU A 2 17.07 5.34 -20.65
N ARG A 3 17.32 6.65 -20.76
CA ARG A 3 16.98 7.62 -19.69
C ARG A 3 15.49 7.72 -19.40
N VAL A 4 14.65 7.62 -20.44
CA VAL A 4 13.18 7.69 -20.30
C VAL A 4 12.67 6.43 -19.61
N PHE A 5 13.22 5.27 -20.00
CA PHE A 5 12.88 4.00 -19.37
C PHE A 5 13.27 3.98 -17.88
N ALA A 6 14.50 4.39 -17.55
CA ALA A 6 14.96 4.49 -16.18
C ALA A 6 14.04 5.39 -15.34
N TYR A 7 13.65 6.55 -15.88
CA TYR A 7 12.72 7.45 -15.20
C TYR A 7 11.35 6.81 -14.95
N GLN A 8 10.79 6.10 -15.92
CA GLN A 8 9.51 5.37 -15.70
C GLN A 8 9.65 4.28 -14.63
N LEU A 9 10.78 3.58 -14.59
CA LEU A 9 11.06 2.57 -13.59
C LEU A 9 11.17 3.18 -12.18
N GLU A 10 11.80 4.35 -12.05
CA GLU A 10 11.84 5.11 -10.79
C GLU A 10 10.42 5.49 -10.32
N LEU A 11 9.56 5.96 -11.23
CA LEU A 11 8.15 6.24 -10.90
C LEU A 11 7.40 4.98 -10.44
N PHE A 12 7.65 3.84 -11.07
CA PHE A 12 7.08 2.57 -10.65
C PHE A 12 7.55 2.17 -9.24
N TRP A 13 8.85 2.30 -8.94
CA TRP A 13 9.38 2.03 -7.61
C TRP A 13 8.80 2.94 -6.54
N LEU A 14 8.63 4.23 -6.84
CA LEU A 14 7.97 5.15 -5.93
C LEU A 14 6.53 4.71 -5.63
N ALA A 15 5.75 4.36 -6.66
CA ALA A 15 4.40 3.83 -6.49
C ALA A 15 4.40 2.52 -5.67
N LEU A 16 5.35 1.61 -5.93
CA LEU A 16 5.47 0.35 -5.20
C LEU A 16 5.76 0.58 -3.72
N SER A 17 6.69 1.50 -3.40
CA SER A 17 7.01 1.86 -2.01
C SER A 17 5.88 2.59 -1.30
N PHE A 18 5.02 3.28 -2.04
CA PHE A 18 3.89 3.99 -1.47
C PHE A 18 2.78 3.03 -0.99
N PHE A 19 2.50 1.98 -1.75
CA PHE A 19 1.43 1.00 -1.43
C PHE A 19 1.92 -0.28 -0.73
N SER A 20 3.23 -0.50 -0.60
CA SER A 20 3.74 -1.77 -0.09
C SER A 20 5.05 -1.64 0.69
N ARG A 21 5.31 -2.65 1.53
CA ARG A 21 6.58 -2.87 2.24
C ARG A 21 7.59 -3.68 1.43
N LEU A 22 7.36 -3.85 0.12
CA LEU A 22 8.32 -4.54 -0.74
C LEU A 22 9.59 -3.70 -0.90
N PRO A 23 10.78 -4.33 -0.84
CA PRO A 23 12.02 -3.59 -0.98
C PRO A 23 12.16 -3.01 -2.39
N ILE A 24 12.54 -1.74 -2.47
CA ILE A 24 12.89 -1.06 -3.71
C ILE A 24 14.38 -0.70 -3.72
N PRO A 25 14.98 -0.39 -4.89
CA PRO A 25 16.38 0.03 -4.94
C PRO A 25 16.64 1.27 -4.07
N ASN A 26 17.67 1.22 -3.22
CA ASN A 26 18.04 2.31 -2.29
C ASN A 26 18.33 3.64 -3.00
N ASN A 27 18.73 3.59 -4.28
CA ASN A 27 19.07 4.76 -5.07
C ASN A 27 17.87 5.37 -5.79
N THR A 28 16.64 4.97 -5.46
CA THR A 28 15.42 5.50 -6.09
C THR A 28 15.24 6.97 -5.69
N PRO A 29 15.40 7.93 -6.63
CA PRO A 29 15.31 9.35 -6.32
C PRO A 29 13.89 9.76 -5.95
N TYR A 30 13.74 10.34 -4.76
CA TYR A 30 12.48 10.90 -4.27
C TYR A 30 12.41 12.42 -4.50
N CYS A 31 11.29 12.89 -5.05
CA CYS A 31 10.84 14.27 -4.91
C CYS A 31 9.31 14.33 -5.05
N SER A 32 8.68 15.39 -4.54
CA SER A 32 7.23 15.56 -4.57
C SER A 32 6.64 15.48 -5.99
N GLU A 33 7.32 16.07 -6.97
CA GLU A 33 6.89 16.01 -8.38
C GLU A 33 6.90 14.58 -8.93
N ARG A 34 7.95 13.80 -8.63
CA ARG A 34 8.05 12.41 -9.07
C ARG A 34 7.01 11.53 -8.38
N MET A 35 6.80 11.74 -7.08
CA MET A 35 5.77 11.02 -6.34
C MET A 35 4.38 11.29 -6.94
N ASN A 36 4.05 12.55 -7.25
CA ASN A 36 2.79 12.90 -7.91
C ASN A 36 2.66 12.22 -9.29
N ARG A 37 3.73 12.20 -10.08
CA ARG A 37 3.74 11.53 -11.40
C ARG A 37 3.67 10.01 -11.32
N SER A 38 3.98 9.41 -10.17
CA SER A 38 3.93 7.95 -9.95
C SER A 38 2.51 7.39 -9.96
N GLY A 39 1.49 8.25 -9.75
CA GLY A 39 0.06 7.89 -9.75
C GLY A 39 -0.39 7.03 -10.92
N ARG A 40 0.22 7.22 -12.10
CA ARG A 40 -0.06 6.41 -13.31
C ARG A 40 0.22 4.91 -13.14
N TYR A 41 1.06 4.53 -12.19
CA TYR A 41 1.46 3.16 -11.91
C TYR A 41 0.65 2.50 -10.79
N PHE A 42 -0.27 3.23 -10.16
CA PHE A 42 -1.03 2.72 -9.01
C PHE A 42 -1.85 1.49 -9.37
N SER A 43 -2.53 1.49 -10.53
CA SER A 43 -3.27 0.32 -11.01
C SER A 43 -2.36 -0.88 -11.27
N LEU A 44 -1.14 -0.66 -11.77
CA LEU A 44 -0.18 -1.74 -12.00
C LEU A 44 0.33 -2.33 -10.68
N VAL A 45 0.62 -1.49 -9.70
CA VAL A 45 1.00 -1.93 -8.34
C VAL A 45 -0.18 -2.67 -7.69
N GLY A 46 -1.41 -2.19 -7.84
CA GLY A 46 -2.61 -2.87 -7.35
C GLY A 46 -2.78 -4.27 -7.96
N LEU A 47 -2.55 -4.42 -9.28
CA LEU A 47 -2.56 -5.73 -9.93
C LEU A 47 -1.45 -6.65 -9.39
N LEU A 48 -0.25 -6.11 -9.16
CA LEU A 48 0.87 -6.88 -8.57
C LEU A 48 0.51 -7.38 -7.16
N LEU A 49 0.02 -6.50 -6.29
CA LEU A 49 -0.37 -6.86 -4.92
C LEU A 49 -1.55 -7.84 -4.91
N GLY A 50 -2.54 -7.62 -5.77
CA GLY A 50 -3.66 -8.55 -5.95
C GLY A 50 -3.21 -9.93 -6.43
N ALA A 51 -2.25 -10.00 -7.34
CA ALA A 51 -1.67 -11.27 -7.79
C ALA A 51 -0.91 -11.99 -6.67
N ILE A 52 -0.15 -11.26 -5.83
CA ILE A 52 0.53 -11.82 -4.66
C ILE A 52 -0.50 -12.39 -3.67
N CYS A 53 -1.53 -11.62 -3.31
CA CYS A 53 -2.59 -12.09 -2.42
C CYS A 53 -3.35 -13.28 -3.00
N GLY A 54 -3.66 -13.26 -4.30
CA GLY A 54 -4.31 -14.37 -5.00
C GLY A 54 -3.46 -15.64 -5.00
N ALA A 55 -2.15 -15.53 -5.19
CA ALA A 55 -1.22 -16.65 -5.09
C ALA A 55 -1.16 -17.23 -3.67
N ILE A 56 -1.09 -16.36 -2.65
CA ILE A 56 -1.11 -16.78 -1.24
C ILE A 56 -2.38 -17.55 -0.94
N TYR A 57 -3.55 -17.01 -1.28
CA TYR A 57 -4.83 -17.67 -1.09
C TYR A 57 -4.90 -19.02 -1.82
N SER A 58 -4.44 -19.05 -3.07
CA SER A 58 -4.44 -20.28 -3.89
C SER A 58 -3.57 -21.39 -3.30
N VAL A 59 -2.52 -21.05 -2.55
CA VAL A 59 -1.70 -22.04 -1.83
C VAL A 59 -2.38 -22.46 -0.52
N LEU A 60 -2.91 -21.51 0.24
CA LEU A 60 -3.53 -21.78 1.54
C LEU A 60 -4.78 -22.66 1.42
N ILE A 61 -5.61 -22.44 0.40
CA ILE A 61 -6.87 -23.18 0.19
C ILE A 61 -6.65 -24.67 -0.12
N LEU A 62 -5.44 -25.07 -0.54
CA LEU A 62 -5.10 -26.47 -0.76
C LEU A 62 -4.94 -27.26 0.56
N ILE A 63 -4.75 -26.56 1.68
CA ILE A 63 -4.36 -27.15 2.96
C ILE A 63 -5.36 -26.79 4.07
N LEU A 64 -6.00 -25.62 3.98
CA LEU A 64 -6.84 -25.05 5.03
C LEU A 64 -8.29 -24.84 4.55
N PRO A 65 -9.27 -24.79 5.47
CA PRO A 65 -10.62 -24.35 5.15
C PRO A 65 -10.65 -22.96 4.52
N ASN A 66 -11.71 -22.66 3.77
CA ASN A 66 -11.84 -21.42 3.02
C ASN A 66 -11.79 -20.18 3.92
N GLU A 67 -12.48 -20.21 5.04
CA GLU A 67 -12.59 -19.11 5.99
C GLU A 67 -11.21 -18.77 6.58
N VAL A 68 -10.43 -19.79 6.95
CA VAL A 68 -9.08 -19.63 7.51
C VAL A 68 -8.12 -19.10 6.43
N SER A 69 -8.23 -19.60 5.21
CA SER A 69 -7.40 -19.17 4.08
C SER A 69 -7.62 -17.69 3.74
N ILE A 70 -8.88 -17.23 3.74
CA ILE A 70 -9.22 -15.83 3.54
C ILE A 70 -8.64 -14.97 4.67
N ALA A 71 -8.86 -15.36 5.93
CA ALA A 71 -8.37 -14.60 7.08
C ALA A 71 -6.84 -14.45 7.06
N LEU A 72 -6.10 -15.52 6.78
CA LEU A 72 -4.64 -15.48 6.66
C LEU A 72 -4.17 -14.65 5.45
N THR A 73 -4.90 -14.69 4.34
CA THR A 73 -4.60 -13.85 3.17
C THR A 73 -4.81 -12.36 3.49
N MET A 74 -5.85 -12.02 4.25
CA MET A 74 -6.07 -10.65 4.73
C MET A 74 -4.91 -10.20 5.65
N VAL A 75 -4.48 -11.05 6.59
CA VAL A 75 -3.31 -10.76 7.44
C VAL A 75 -2.05 -10.56 6.59
N ALA A 76 -1.82 -11.40 5.59
CA ALA A 76 -0.70 -11.24 4.67
C ALA A 76 -0.77 -9.92 3.89
N SER A 77 -1.96 -9.52 3.44
CA SER A 77 -2.20 -8.23 2.78
C SER A 77 -1.86 -7.05 3.70
N LEU A 78 -2.25 -7.11 4.97
CA LEU A 78 -1.90 -6.09 5.98
C LEU A 78 -0.38 -5.98 6.14
N LEU A 79 0.33 -7.11 6.24
CA LEU A 79 1.78 -7.13 6.36
C LEU A 79 2.48 -6.62 5.09
N LEU A 80 1.94 -6.97 3.93
CA LEU A 80 2.48 -6.59 2.62
C LEU A 80 2.32 -5.08 2.35
N THR A 81 1.18 -4.51 2.73
CA THR A 81 0.86 -3.09 2.48
C THR A 81 1.24 -2.17 3.64
N GLY A 82 1.46 -2.73 4.82
CA GLY A 82 1.61 -1.97 6.05
C GLY A 82 0.31 -1.36 6.58
N ALA A 83 -0.83 -1.96 6.24
CA ALA A 83 -2.18 -1.50 6.60
C ALA A 83 -2.56 -0.13 6.00
N PHE A 84 -1.98 0.22 4.84
CA PHE A 84 -2.23 1.50 4.18
C PHE A 84 -3.71 1.72 3.80
N HIS A 85 -4.45 0.66 3.47
CA HIS A 85 -5.87 0.78 3.13
C HIS A 85 -6.74 1.04 4.37
N GLU A 86 -6.29 0.52 5.51
CA GLU A 86 -6.96 0.55 6.79
C GLU A 86 -6.62 1.82 7.60
N ASP A 87 -5.58 2.55 7.20
CA ASP A 87 -5.09 3.77 7.86
C ASP A 87 -6.21 4.82 7.98
N GLY A 88 -6.98 5.05 6.91
CA GLY A 88 -8.09 6.00 6.92
C GLY A 88 -9.24 5.64 7.89
N LEU A 89 -9.42 4.35 8.21
CA LEU A 89 -10.35 3.94 9.26
C LEU A 89 -9.80 4.28 10.65
N THR A 90 -8.49 4.12 10.84
CA THR A 90 -7.78 4.48 12.07
C THR A 90 -7.83 6.00 12.29
N ASP A 91 -7.54 6.79 11.25
CA ASP A 91 -7.65 8.25 11.27
C ASP A 91 -9.08 8.73 11.59
N MET A 92 -10.09 8.06 11.03
CA MET A 92 -11.49 8.33 11.35
C MET A 92 -11.80 8.03 12.81
N ALA A 93 -11.33 6.89 13.34
CA ALA A 93 -11.53 6.52 14.74
C ALA A 93 -10.84 7.51 15.69
N ASP A 94 -9.63 7.96 15.37
CA ASP A 94 -8.90 8.99 16.11
C ASP A 94 -9.60 10.34 16.06
N GLY A 95 -10.16 10.71 14.90
CA GLY A 95 -10.96 11.91 14.72
C GLY A 95 -12.27 11.90 15.52
N LEU A 96 -12.91 10.75 15.66
CA LEU A 96 -14.17 10.61 16.41
C LEU A 96 -13.96 10.45 17.92
N GLY A 97 -12.92 9.72 18.33
CA GLY A 97 -12.66 9.33 19.73
C GLY A 97 -11.55 10.10 20.45
N GLY A 98 -10.58 10.68 19.73
CA GLY A 98 -9.33 11.23 20.29
C GLY A 98 -9.32 12.74 20.54
N GLY A 99 -10.21 13.51 19.91
CA GLY A 99 -10.29 14.97 20.07
C GLY A 99 -11.56 15.43 20.78
N MET A 100 -11.45 15.95 22.00
CA MET A 100 -12.58 16.56 22.72
C MET A 100 -12.95 17.96 22.17
N THR A 101 -12.11 18.56 21.31
CA THR A 101 -12.39 19.82 20.61
C THR A 101 -12.16 19.69 19.10
N ALA A 102 -12.80 20.56 18.32
CA ALA A 102 -12.70 20.55 16.87
C ALA A 102 -11.26 20.80 16.38
N GLU A 103 -10.50 21.66 17.06
CA GLU A 103 -9.11 21.96 16.68
C GLU A 103 -8.20 20.72 16.81
N ARG A 104 -8.41 19.91 17.85
CA ARG A 104 -7.62 18.69 18.10
C ARG A 104 -7.88 17.62 17.04
N ARG A 105 -9.14 17.50 16.58
CA ARG A 105 -9.51 16.57 15.50
C ARG A 105 -8.86 16.95 14.17
N LEU A 106 -8.84 18.24 13.84
CA LEU A 106 -8.21 18.76 12.62
C LEU A 106 -6.68 18.59 12.61
N SER A 107 -6.02 18.66 13.77
CA SER A 107 -4.57 18.45 13.85
C SER A 107 -4.14 16.99 13.68
N LEU A 108 -5.06 16.03 13.86
CA LEU A 108 -4.77 14.61 13.65
C LEU A 108 -4.95 14.20 12.18
N LEU A 109 -5.64 15.02 11.38
CA LEU A 109 -5.96 14.77 9.97
C LEU A 109 -5.04 15.55 8.99
N ASN A 110 -4.07 16.34 9.49
CA ASN A 110 -3.18 17.19 8.70
C ASN A 110 -1.70 16.85 8.91
#